data_AF-A0A246G9M0-F1
#
_entry.id   AF-A0A246G9M0-F1
#
_cell.length_a   1.000
_cell.length_b   1.000
_cell.length_c   1.000
_cell.angle_alpha   90.00
_cell.angle_beta   90.00
_cell.angle_gamma   90.00
#
_symmetry.space_group_name_H-M   'P 1'
#
loop_
_entity.id
_entity.type
_entity.pdbx_description
1 polymer ?
#
loop_
_entity_poly.entity_id
_entity_poly.type
_entity_poly.pdbx_seq_one_letter_code
_entity_poly.pdbx_strand_id
1 'polypeptide(L)'
;MLDLFKQDILKDLDSEYITQKYLIDGESYFFREHYPLEEFEFKKGLADILKVHIRDISIVGSGKLGFSLKPNHIEPSLYEFKKFDFDFIENANNDKSDLDVAIISESLFEYFLTDVYLKTNKYRTIPDSWGTNRKSFSYYVLKGWFRKDFLYDGYDYESNLVKFIDTYKKKYKRDINIGIYKSWFYFENYHINNIDNIKINLLYNV
;
A
#
# COMPACT_ATOMS: atom_id res chain seq x y z
N MET A 1 -19.84 4.11 -1.82
CA MET A 1 -18.47 4.64 -2.03
C MET A 1 -18.03 4.50 -3.48
N LEU A 2 -18.00 3.29 -4.06
CA LEU A 2 -17.59 3.07 -5.46
C LEU A 2 -18.35 3.93 -6.49
N ASP A 3 -19.68 4.02 -6.39
CA ASP A 3 -20.46 4.81 -7.35
C ASP A 3 -20.13 6.31 -7.29
N LEU A 4 -19.92 6.85 -6.09
CA LEU A 4 -19.50 8.24 -5.90
C LEU A 4 -18.09 8.47 -6.45
N PHE A 5 -17.16 7.53 -6.22
CA PHE A 5 -15.82 7.58 -6.79
C PHE A 5 -15.87 7.60 -8.33
N LYS A 6 -16.63 6.69 -8.95
CA LYS A 6 -16.82 6.65 -10.41
C LYS A 6 -17.47 7.93 -10.94
N GLN A 7 -18.48 8.46 -10.25
CA GLN A 7 -19.11 9.73 -10.63
C GLN A 7 -18.14 10.90 -10.59
N ASP A 8 -17.29 10.98 -9.56
CA ASP A 8 -16.29 12.05 -9.44
C ASP A 8 -15.20 11.94 -10.53
N ILE A 9 -14.81 10.71 -10.91
CA ILE A 9 -13.94 10.43 -12.06
C ILE A 9 -14.62 10.89 -13.37
N LEU A 10 -15.88 10.54 -13.59
CA LEU A 10 -16.64 10.90 -14.81
C LEU A 10 -16.91 12.40 -14.94
N LYS A 11 -16.97 13.12 -13.81
CA LYS A 11 -17.03 14.58 -13.78
C LYS A 11 -15.68 15.25 -14.03
N ASP A 12 -14.63 14.46 -14.25
CA ASP A 12 -13.25 14.90 -14.43
C ASP A 12 -12.77 15.84 -13.32
N LEU A 13 -13.15 15.55 -12.07
CA LEU A 13 -12.62 16.29 -10.93
C LEU A 13 -11.11 16.07 -10.80
N ASP A 14 -10.39 17.08 -10.36
CA ASP A 14 -8.93 17.03 -10.21
C ASP A 14 -8.43 15.77 -9.47
N SER A 15 -7.36 15.17 -9.98
CA SER A 15 -6.86 13.88 -9.49
C SER A 15 -6.23 13.97 -8.10
N GLU A 16 -5.68 15.13 -7.73
CA GLU A 16 -5.23 15.40 -6.36
C GLU A 16 -6.43 15.45 -5.42
N TYR A 17 -7.49 16.16 -5.80
CA TYR A 17 -8.73 16.19 -5.02
C TYR A 17 -9.34 14.79 -4.81
N ILE A 18 -9.43 13.97 -5.86
CA ILE A 18 -9.93 12.58 -5.76
C ILE A 18 -9.02 11.75 -4.83
N THR A 19 -7.70 11.90 -4.96
CA THR A 19 -6.72 11.20 -4.13
C THR A 19 -6.90 11.53 -2.65
N GLN A 20 -6.92 12.83 -2.32
CA GLN A 20 -7.09 13.29 -0.95
C GLN A 20 -8.43 12.82 -0.36
N LYS A 21 -9.53 12.99 -1.11
CA LYS A 21 -10.88 12.64 -0.65
C LYS A 21 -11.10 11.15 -0.41
N TYR A 22 -10.62 10.28 -1.29
CA TYR A 22 -10.97 8.85 -1.26
C TYR A 22 -9.85 7.96 -0.73
N LEU A 23 -8.59 8.27 -1.07
CA LEU A 23 -7.47 7.39 -0.76
C LEU A 23 -6.77 7.77 0.55
N ILE A 24 -6.85 9.03 0.96
CA ILE A 24 -6.13 9.54 2.15
C ILE A 24 -7.09 9.82 3.29
N ASP A 25 -8.07 10.71 3.08
CA ASP A 25 -8.97 11.15 4.13
C ASP A 25 -10.08 10.13 4.46
N GLY A 26 -10.65 10.26 5.66
CA GLY A 26 -11.75 9.41 6.15
C GLY A 26 -11.32 8.05 6.72
N GLU A 27 -12.28 7.32 7.25
CA GLU A 27 -12.07 5.97 7.80
C GLU A 27 -11.84 4.94 6.70
N SER A 28 -11.00 3.96 6.99
CA SER A 28 -10.81 2.81 6.11
C SER A 28 -12.03 1.88 6.12
N TYR A 29 -12.37 1.35 4.94
CA TYR A 29 -13.43 0.34 4.81
C TYR A 29 -13.20 -0.85 5.74
N PHE A 30 -11.99 -1.39 5.79
CA PHE A 30 -11.68 -2.57 6.59
C PHE A 30 -12.00 -2.37 8.07
N PHE A 31 -11.52 -1.27 8.67
CA PHE A 31 -11.80 -1.00 10.08
C PHE A 31 -13.27 -0.68 10.30
N ARG A 32 -13.89 0.16 9.48
CA ARG A 32 -15.31 0.50 9.63
C ARG A 32 -16.23 -0.73 9.63
N GLU A 33 -16.01 -1.68 8.72
CA GLU A 33 -16.89 -2.84 8.56
C GLU A 33 -16.56 -4.02 9.50
N HIS A 34 -15.30 -4.16 9.92
CA HIS A 34 -14.86 -5.35 10.66
C HIS A 34 -14.31 -5.08 12.07
N TYR A 35 -13.70 -3.91 12.30
CA TYR A 35 -13.01 -3.55 13.54
C TYR A 35 -13.14 -2.05 13.87
N PRO A 36 -14.37 -1.52 14.06
CA PRO A 36 -14.66 -0.07 14.01
C PRO A 36 -13.98 0.76 15.10
N LEU A 37 -13.51 0.13 16.18
CA LEU A 37 -12.83 0.80 17.29
C LEU A 37 -11.30 0.64 17.25
N GLU A 38 -10.75 -0.04 16.24
CA GLU A 38 -9.35 -0.46 16.24
C GLU A 38 -8.44 0.30 15.28
N GLU A 39 -8.97 1.11 14.36
CA GLU A 39 -8.13 1.85 13.40
C GLU A 39 -7.12 2.74 14.14
N PHE A 40 -7.59 3.46 15.16
CA PHE A 40 -6.74 4.31 15.98
C PHE A 40 -5.68 3.50 16.73
N GLU A 41 -6.05 2.43 17.43
CA GLU A 41 -5.12 1.59 18.21
C GLU A 41 -4.07 0.92 17.33
N PHE A 42 -4.48 0.42 16.16
CA PHE A 42 -3.57 -0.16 15.18
C PHE A 42 -2.56 0.88 14.68
N LYS A 43 -3.03 2.05 14.22
CA LYS A 43 -2.15 3.11 13.73
C LYS A 43 -1.27 3.66 14.85
N LYS A 44 -1.80 3.83 16.06
CA LYS A 44 -1.05 4.34 17.21
C LYS A 44 0.07 3.39 17.63
N GLY A 45 -0.23 2.09 17.72
CA GLY A 45 0.77 1.07 18.04
C GLY A 45 1.89 1.01 17.01
N LEU A 46 1.54 1.11 15.71
CA LEU A 46 2.52 1.15 14.64
C LEU A 46 3.37 2.43 14.68
N ALA A 47 2.75 3.58 14.96
CA ALA A 47 3.41 4.87 15.11
C ALA A 47 4.44 4.86 16.26
N ASP A 48 4.09 4.25 17.39
CA ASP A 48 4.98 4.15 18.56
C ASP A 48 6.21 3.28 18.29
N ILE A 49 6.01 2.14 17.62
CA ILE A 49 7.09 1.23 17.24
C ILE A 49 8.06 1.91 16.28
N LEU A 50 7.51 2.61 15.28
CA LEU A 50 8.27 3.25 14.22
C LEU A 50 8.77 4.64 14.58
N LYS A 51 8.33 5.20 15.72
CA LYS A 51 8.62 6.55 16.19
C LYS A 51 8.26 7.63 15.17
N VAL A 52 7.10 7.47 14.53
CA VAL A 52 6.52 8.43 13.57
C VAL A 52 5.24 9.02 14.13
N HIS A 53 4.76 10.11 13.53
CA HIS A 53 3.46 10.65 13.91
C HIS A 53 2.33 9.76 13.35
N ILE A 54 1.24 9.59 14.09
CA ILE A 54 0.10 8.74 13.67
C ILE A 54 -0.52 9.15 12.33
N ARG A 55 -0.44 10.45 11.99
CA ARG A 55 -0.92 10.96 10.70
C ARG A 55 -0.08 10.48 9.53
N ASP A 56 1.19 10.17 9.76
CA ASP A 56 2.11 9.61 8.75
C ASP A 56 1.92 8.11 8.52
N ILE A 57 0.79 7.56 8.99
CA ILE A 57 0.36 6.20 8.73
C ILE A 57 -0.97 6.27 8.01
N SER A 58 -1.04 5.65 6.83
CA SER A 58 -2.26 5.60 6.02
C SER A 58 -2.60 4.15 5.66
N ILE A 59 -3.86 3.77 5.83
CA ILE A 59 -4.38 2.53 5.25
C ILE A 59 -4.74 2.84 3.80
N VAL A 60 -4.30 2.01 2.87
CA VAL A 60 -4.49 2.24 1.42
C VAL A 60 -5.06 1.01 0.73
N GLY A 61 -5.20 1.09 -0.59
CA GLY A 61 -5.69 -0.01 -1.40
C GLY A 61 -7.16 -0.35 -1.13
N SER A 62 -7.52 -1.62 -1.32
CA SER A 62 -8.90 -2.07 -1.16
C SER A 62 -9.35 -2.06 0.30
N GLY A 63 -8.44 -2.18 1.27
CA GLY A 63 -8.74 -2.03 2.69
C GLY A 63 -9.21 -0.61 3.06
N LYS A 64 -8.73 0.42 2.34
CA LYS A 64 -9.22 1.79 2.47
C LYS A 64 -10.58 2.00 1.80
N LEU A 65 -10.70 1.57 0.54
CA LEU A 65 -11.81 1.95 -0.35
C LEU A 65 -13.00 0.98 -0.31
N GLY A 66 -12.78 -0.27 0.10
CA GLY A 66 -13.74 -1.35 -0.04
C GLY A 66 -13.80 -1.97 -1.44
N PHE A 67 -12.91 -1.55 -2.34
CA PHE A 67 -12.75 -2.10 -3.68
C PHE A 67 -11.32 -1.86 -4.22
N SER A 68 -10.90 -2.69 -5.16
CA SER A 68 -9.57 -2.64 -5.77
C SER A 68 -9.47 -1.54 -6.83
N LEU A 69 -8.34 -0.82 -6.83
CA LEU A 69 -7.93 0.07 -7.92
C LEU A 69 -6.85 -0.56 -8.81
N LYS A 70 -6.57 -1.86 -8.64
CA LYS A 70 -5.59 -2.56 -9.49
C LYS A 70 -6.23 -2.81 -10.87
N PRO A 71 -5.55 -2.46 -11.97
CA PRO A 71 -6.00 -2.85 -13.30
C PRO A 71 -5.92 -4.37 -13.47
N ASN A 72 -6.62 -4.88 -14.47
CA ASN A 72 -6.57 -6.29 -14.82
C ASN A 72 -5.15 -6.68 -15.30
N HIS A 73 -4.69 -7.86 -14.92
CA HIS A 73 -3.34 -8.33 -15.22
C HIS A 73 -3.12 -8.63 -16.72
N ILE A 74 -4.18 -9.02 -17.43
CA ILE A 74 -4.14 -9.36 -18.86
C ILE A 74 -4.42 -8.11 -19.70
N GLU A 75 -5.38 -7.29 -19.25
CA GLU A 75 -5.78 -6.06 -19.93
C GLU A 75 -5.59 -4.85 -19.00
N PRO A 76 -4.40 -4.19 -19.01
CA PRO A 76 -4.10 -3.09 -18.09
C PRO A 76 -4.99 -1.84 -18.23
N SER A 77 -5.76 -1.74 -19.31
CA SER A 77 -6.78 -0.71 -19.52
C SER A 77 -8.11 -1.01 -18.80
N LEU A 78 -8.32 -2.25 -18.35
CA LEU A 78 -9.55 -2.66 -17.68
C LEU A 78 -9.41 -2.52 -16.16
N TYR A 79 -10.31 -1.77 -15.54
CA TYR A 79 -10.42 -1.65 -14.08
C TYR A 79 -11.72 -2.30 -13.60
N GLU A 80 -11.61 -3.50 -13.04
CA GLU A 80 -12.78 -4.29 -12.62
C GLU A 80 -13.44 -3.77 -11.33
N PHE A 81 -12.72 -2.97 -10.54
CA PHE A 81 -13.18 -2.46 -9.23
C PHE A 81 -13.73 -3.56 -8.32
N LYS A 82 -13.06 -4.72 -8.30
CA LYS A 82 -13.42 -5.86 -7.47
C LYS A 82 -13.63 -5.42 -6.02
N LYS A 83 -14.75 -5.81 -5.41
CA LYS A 83 -15.04 -5.49 -4.00
C LYS A 83 -14.00 -6.13 -3.07
N PHE A 84 -13.86 -5.58 -1.87
CA PHE A 84 -13.03 -6.16 -0.84
C PHE A 84 -13.46 -7.61 -0.54
N ASP A 85 -12.49 -8.52 -0.41
CA ASP A 85 -12.67 -9.96 -0.26
C ASP A 85 -13.43 -10.66 -1.42
N PHE A 86 -13.60 -10.02 -2.60
CA PHE A 86 -14.33 -10.60 -3.75
C PHE A 86 -13.82 -11.99 -4.14
N ASP A 87 -12.52 -12.14 -4.38
CA ASP A 87 -11.95 -13.41 -4.84
C ASP A 87 -12.11 -14.54 -3.77
N PHE A 88 -12.08 -14.20 -2.48
CA PHE A 88 -12.34 -15.12 -1.37
C PHE A 88 -13.82 -15.51 -1.26
N ILE A 89 -14.73 -14.57 -1.50
CA ILE A 89 -16.18 -14.81 -1.49
C ILE A 89 -16.57 -15.73 -2.64
N GLU A 90 -16.01 -15.52 -3.83
CA GLU A 90 -16.24 -16.37 -5.00
C GLU A 90 -15.64 -17.78 -4.83
N ASN A 91 -14.48 -17.89 -4.17
CA ASN A 91 -13.85 -19.17 -3.88
C ASN A 91 -13.08 -19.10 -2.56
N ALA A 92 -13.55 -19.83 -1.55
CA ALA A 92 -12.95 -19.85 -0.21
C ALA A 92 -11.54 -20.47 -0.15
N ASN A 93 -11.03 -21.04 -1.26
CA ASN A 93 -9.63 -21.46 -1.38
C ASN A 93 -8.68 -20.32 -1.76
N ASN A 94 -9.20 -19.17 -2.19
CA ASN A 94 -8.40 -17.97 -2.42
C ASN A 94 -8.08 -17.27 -1.09
N ASP A 95 -7.08 -16.40 -1.09
CA ASP A 95 -6.77 -15.59 0.09
C ASP A 95 -7.74 -14.42 0.23
N LYS A 96 -7.94 -13.97 1.48
CA LYS A 96 -8.63 -12.70 1.76
C LYS A 96 -7.81 -11.53 1.25
N SER A 97 -8.47 -10.40 1.00
CA SER A 97 -7.78 -9.17 0.63
C SER A 97 -6.83 -8.70 1.73
N ASP A 98 -5.62 -8.31 1.33
CA ASP A 98 -4.60 -7.78 2.23
C ASP A 98 -5.01 -6.43 2.83
N LEU A 99 -4.38 -6.09 3.96
CA LEU A 99 -4.39 -4.75 4.51
C LEU A 99 -3.08 -4.04 4.14
N ASP A 100 -3.14 -3.15 3.15
CA ASP A 100 -1.99 -2.36 2.72
C ASP A 100 -1.84 -1.09 3.58
N VAL A 101 -0.65 -0.87 4.13
CA VAL A 101 -0.33 0.25 5.02
C VAL A 101 0.85 1.04 4.46
N ALA A 102 0.65 2.33 4.27
CA ALA A 102 1.69 3.28 3.91
C ALA A 102 2.22 4.01 5.17
N ILE A 103 3.54 4.07 5.30
CA ILE A 103 4.25 4.84 6.32
C ILE A 103 5.00 5.97 5.62
N ILE A 104 4.76 7.21 5.98
CA ILE A 104 5.35 8.38 5.34
C ILE A 104 6.45 8.93 6.23
N SER A 105 7.71 8.60 5.95
CA SER A 105 8.82 9.03 6.80
C SER A 105 10.14 8.98 6.05
N GLU A 106 10.75 10.15 5.85
CA GLU A 106 12.09 10.25 5.25
C GLU A 106 13.12 9.52 6.11
N SER A 107 13.06 9.67 7.43
CA SER A 107 14.02 9.01 8.33
C SER A 107 13.95 7.49 8.26
N LEU A 108 12.75 6.90 8.20
CA LEU A 108 12.61 5.45 8.04
C LEU A 108 13.04 5.00 6.66
N PHE A 109 12.68 5.76 5.62
CA PHE A 109 13.07 5.46 4.26
C PHE A 109 14.60 5.40 4.12
N GLU A 110 15.32 6.43 4.58
CA GLU A 110 16.78 6.48 4.56
C GLU A 110 17.41 5.41 5.47
N TYR A 111 16.79 5.13 6.63
CA TYR A 111 17.23 4.06 7.52
C TYR A 111 17.24 2.70 6.83
N PHE A 112 16.12 2.29 6.21
CA PHE A 112 16.04 0.98 5.58
C PHE A 112 16.88 0.88 4.30
N LEU A 113 17.05 1.98 3.56
CA LEU A 113 18.01 2.01 2.45
C LEU A 113 19.45 1.83 2.92
N THR A 114 19.82 2.48 4.02
CA THR A 114 21.15 2.34 4.62
C THR A 114 21.36 0.91 5.13
N ASP A 115 20.34 0.32 5.76
CA ASP A 115 20.39 -1.07 6.23
C ASP A 115 20.62 -2.06 5.08
N VAL A 116 19.88 -1.93 3.97
CA VAL A 116 20.11 -2.74 2.76
C VAL A 116 21.52 -2.53 2.20
N TYR A 117 21.99 -1.27 2.13
CA TYR A 117 23.33 -0.95 1.67
C TYR A 117 24.41 -1.63 2.52
N LEU A 118 24.26 -1.62 3.85
CA LEU A 118 25.21 -2.26 4.76
C LEU A 118 25.15 -3.78 4.70
N LYS A 119 23.95 -4.38 4.74
CA LYS A 119 23.75 -5.84 4.69
C LYS A 119 24.25 -6.49 3.40
N THR A 120 24.26 -5.74 2.30
CA THR A 120 24.77 -6.19 0.99
C THR A 120 26.27 -5.91 0.79
N ASN A 121 26.98 -5.52 1.86
CA ASN A 121 28.36 -5.06 1.80
C ASN A 121 28.56 -4.02 0.70
N LYS A 122 27.75 -2.96 0.73
CA LYS A 122 27.78 -1.86 -0.25
C LYS A 122 27.51 -2.38 -1.67
N TYR A 123 26.56 -3.29 -1.81
CA TYR A 123 26.24 -4.00 -3.05
C TYR A 123 27.34 -4.88 -3.66
N ARG A 124 28.41 -5.20 -2.90
CA ARG A 124 29.45 -6.14 -3.34
C ARG A 124 29.02 -7.59 -3.17
N THR A 125 28.08 -7.84 -2.27
CA THR A 125 27.53 -9.17 -2.00
C THR A 125 26.03 -9.10 -2.21
N ILE A 126 25.60 -9.47 -3.41
CA ILE A 126 24.18 -9.49 -3.79
C ILE A 126 23.67 -10.91 -3.58
N PRO A 127 22.67 -11.13 -2.71
CA PRO A 127 22.05 -12.44 -2.56
C PRO A 127 21.42 -12.90 -3.88
N ASP A 128 21.65 -14.16 -4.26
CA ASP A 128 21.10 -14.73 -5.50
C ASP A 128 19.56 -14.68 -5.53
N SER A 129 18.92 -14.82 -4.36
CA SER A 129 17.47 -14.71 -4.19
C SER A 129 16.90 -13.33 -4.53
N TRP A 130 17.73 -12.29 -4.62
CA TRP A 130 17.24 -10.98 -5.05
C TRP A 130 16.82 -10.96 -6.53
N GLY A 131 17.50 -11.76 -7.37
CA GLY A 131 17.16 -11.99 -8.77
C GLY A 131 16.69 -10.75 -9.55
N THR A 132 15.55 -10.89 -10.23
CA THR A 132 14.93 -9.83 -11.03
C THR A 132 14.28 -8.74 -10.18
N ASN A 133 13.90 -9.04 -8.93
CA ASN A 133 13.27 -8.09 -8.00
C ASN A 133 14.18 -6.90 -7.67
N ARG A 134 15.50 -7.02 -7.81
CA ARG A 134 16.42 -5.90 -7.64
C ARG A 134 16.11 -4.73 -8.57
N LYS A 135 15.69 -4.98 -9.81
CA LYS A 135 15.30 -3.91 -10.75
C LYS A 135 14.05 -3.19 -10.26
N SER A 136 13.06 -3.95 -9.78
CA SER A 136 11.84 -3.41 -9.16
C SER A 136 12.19 -2.58 -7.93
N PHE A 137 13.03 -3.10 -7.03
CA PHE A 137 13.49 -2.37 -5.85
C PHE A 137 14.09 -1.02 -6.24
N SER A 138 15.09 -1.00 -7.13
CA SER A 138 15.72 0.25 -7.57
C SER A 138 14.73 1.21 -8.21
N TYR A 139 13.83 0.71 -9.05
CA TYR A 139 12.79 1.52 -9.70
C TYR A 139 11.85 2.19 -8.69
N TYR A 140 11.38 1.44 -7.70
CA TYR A 140 10.46 1.97 -6.67
C TYR A 140 11.15 2.86 -5.65
N VAL A 141 12.41 2.58 -5.30
CA VAL A 141 13.22 3.48 -4.48
C VAL A 141 13.41 4.84 -5.14
N LEU A 142 13.64 4.89 -6.46
CA LEU A 142 13.70 6.17 -7.20
C LEU A 142 12.36 6.91 -7.22
N LYS A 143 11.25 6.21 -7.05
CA LYS A 143 9.91 6.79 -6.83
C LYS A 143 9.63 7.14 -5.37
N GLY A 144 10.64 7.10 -4.50
CA GLY A 144 10.48 7.39 -3.07
C GLY A 144 9.61 6.38 -2.34
N TRP A 145 9.53 5.13 -2.82
CA TRP A 145 8.73 4.06 -2.22
C TRP A 145 9.59 2.82 -1.94
N PHE A 146 9.82 2.55 -0.66
CA PHE A 146 10.51 1.37 -0.17
C PHE A 146 9.49 0.27 0.16
N ARG A 147 9.79 -0.94 -0.32
CA ARG A 147 8.94 -2.13 -0.15
C ARG A 147 9.80 -3.34 0.11
N LYS A 148 9.50 -4.07 1.19
CA LYS A 148 10.28 -5.26 1.55
C LYS A 148 10.12 -6.42 0.55
N ASP A 149 8.97 -6.51 -0.12
CA ASP A 149 8.68 -7.60 -1.07
C ASP A 149 9.53 -7.54 -2.34
N PHE A 150 10.24 -6.42 -2.59
CA PHE A 150 11.23 -6.33 -3.66
C PHE A 150 12.66 -6.63 -3.23
N LEU A 151 12.87 -6.97 -1.95
CA LEU A 151 14.18 -7.37 -1.44
C LEU A 151 14.39 -8.88 -1.58
N TYR A 152 15.60 -9.30 -1.26
CA TYR A 152 16.00 -10.70 -1.27
C TYR A 152 15.41 -11.48 -0.09
N ASP A 153 15.26 -12.79 -0.28
CA ASP A 153 14.79 -13.68 0.78
C ASP A 153 15.65 -13.58 2.05
N GLY A 154 15.00 -13.52 3.21
CA GLY A 154 15.66 -13.40 4.50
C GLY A 154 15.95 -11.96 4.94
N TYR A 155 15.68 -10.95 4.10
CA TYR A 155 15.57 -9.58 4.60
C TYR A 155 14.27 -9.43 5.40
N ASP A 156 14.36 -8.86 6.60
CA ASP A 156 13.19 -8.52 7.39
C ASP A 156 13.34 -7.19 8.11
N TYR A 157 12.19 -6.66 8.54
CA TYR A 157 12.14 -5.49 9.40
C TYR A 157 12.68 -5.79 10.80
N GLU A 158 12.79 -4.74 11.62
CA GLU A 158 13.13 -4.89 13.03
C GLU A 158 12.14 -5.82 13.76
N SER A 159 12.63 -6.62 14.70
CA SER A 159 11.86 -7.70 15.34
C SER A 159 10.59 -7.25 16.07
N ASN A 160 10.56 -6.02 16.58
CA ASN A 160 9.38 -5.41 17.19
C ASN A 160 8.28 -5.13 16.16
N LEU A 161 8.64 -4.61 14.98
CA LEU A 161 7.71 -4.37 13.88
C LEU A 161 7.17 -5.69 13.35
N VAL A 162 8.02 -6.70 13.16
CA VAL A 162 7.60 -8.05 12.73
C VAL A 162 6.59 -8.64 13.71
N LYS A 163 6.88 -8.64 15.01
CA LYS A 163 5.96 -9.13 16.06
C LYS A 163 4.62 -8.41 16.07
N PHE A 164 4.63 -7.09 15.86
CA PHE A 164 3.41 -6.29 15.79
C PHE A 164 2.57 -6.69 14.58
N ILE A 165 3.18 -6.78 13.40
CA ILE A 165 2.52 -7.22 12.17
C ILE A 165 1.93 -8.61 12.36
N ASP A 166 2.70 -9.58 12.87
CA ASP A 166 2.25 -10.96 13.07
C ASP A 166 1.07 -11.06 14.03
N THR A 167 1.06 -10.22 15.08
CA THR A 167 -0.05 -10.16 16.05
C THR A 167 -1.34 -9.75 15.33
N TYR A 168 -1.28 -8.71 14.51
CA TYR A 168 -2.44 -8.21 13.78
C TYR A 168 -2.82 -9.07 12.57
N LYS A 169 -1.87 -9.70 11.88
CA LYS A 169 -2.15 -10.72 10.84
C LYS A 169 -2.98 -11.86 11.40
N LYS A 170 -2.62 -12.38 12.58
CA LYS A 170 -3.39 -13.43 13.28
C LYS A 170 -4.76 -12.95 13.72
N LYS A 171 -4.83 -11.73 14.28
CA LYS A 171 -6.09 -11.13 14.74
C LYS A 171 -7.07 -10.92 13.59
N TYR A 172 -6.60 -10.31 12.51
CA TYR A 172 -7.42 -9.94 11.35
C TYR A 172 -7.61 -11.07 10.35
N LYS A 173 -6.83 -12.16 10.47
CA LYS A 173 -6.83 -13.33 9.59
C LYS A 173 -6.64 -12.96 8.13
N ARG A 174 -5.68 -12.05 7.87
CA ARG A 174 -5.28 -11.57 6.54
C ARG A 174 -3.86 -11.02 6.61
N ASP A 175 -3.22 -10.93 5.46
CA ASP A 175 -1.90 -10.33 5.38
C ASP A 175 -1.96 -8.81 5.57
N ILE A 176 -0.82 -8.27 6.01
CA ILE A 176 -0.59 -6.86 6.24
C ILE A 176 0.71 -6.51 5.54
N ASN A 177 0.62 -5.63 4.55
CA ASN A 177 1.74 -5.20 3.75
C ASN A 177 2.13 -3.78 4.16
N ILE A 178 3.42 -3.53 4.34
CA ILE A 178 3.95 -2.20 4.67
C ILE A 178 4.75 -1.65 3.50
N GLY A 179 4.39 -0.45 3.06
CA GLY A 179 5.17 0.38 2.17
C GLY A 179 5.67 1.62 2.91
N ILE A 180 6.93 2.00 2.72
CA ILE A 180 7.50 3.19 3.35
C ILE A 180 7.77 4.21 2.25
N TYR A 181 7.11 5.35 2.33
CA TYR A 181 7.28 6.47 1.42
C TYR A 181 8.22 7.50 2.02
N LYS A 182 9.08 8.08 1.17
CA LYS A 182 10.05 9.10 1.59
C LYS A 182 9.36 10.37 2.10
N SER A 183 8.25 10.78 1.49
CA SER A 183 7.47 11.94 1.92
C SER A 183 6.05 11.89 1.38
N TRP A 184 5.18 12.77 1.89
CA TRP A 184 3.81 12.94 1.41
C TRP A 184 3.77 13.24 -0.09
N PHE A 185 4.73 14.00 -0.60
CA PHE A 185 4.87 14.28 -2.03
C PHE A 185 4.93 12.99 -2.87
N TYR A 186 5.80 12.04 -2.52
CA TYR A 186 5.93 10.78 -3.25
C TYR A 186 4.70 9.88 -3.08
N PHE A 187 4.13 9.86 -1.88
CA PHE A 187 2.93 9.09 -1.58
C PHE A 187 1.70 9.57 -2.38
N GLU A 188 1.43 10.88 -2.36
CA GLU A 188 0.30 11.47 -3.08
C GLU A 188 0.49 11.35 -4.59
N ASN A 189 1.67 11.68 -5.13
CA ASN A 189 1.91 11.60 -6.57
C ASN A 189 1.82 10.17 -7.12
N TYR A 190 2.17 9.15 -6.32
CA TYR A 190 1.93 7.76 -6.71
C TYR A 190 0.44 7.47 -6.92
N HIS A 191 -0.40 7.95 -6.01
CA HIS A 191 -1.84 7.78 -6.08
C HIS A 191 -2.51 8.65 -7.14
N ILE A 192 -2.09 9.91 -7.28
CA ILE A 192 -2.55 10.83 -8.33
C ILE A 192 -2.31 10.21 -9.71
N ASN A 193 -1.09 9.72 -9.97
CA ASN A 193 -0.78 9.07 -11.24
C ASN A 193 -1.62 7.80 -11.50
N ASN A 194 -2.02 7.07 -10.45
CA ASN A 194 -2.95 5.94 -10.59
C ASN A 194 -4.36 6.43 -10.95
N ILE A 195 -4.84 7.50 -10.30
CA ILE A 195 -6.12 8.13 -10.64
C ILE A 195 -6.13 8.66 -12.08
N ASP A 196 -5.05 9.29 -12.54
CA ASP A 196 -4.91 9.74 -13.93
C ASP A 196 -5.03 8.57 -14.92
N ASN A 197 -4.37 7.44 -14.62
CA ASN A 197 -4.50 6.24 -15.44
C ASN A 197 -5.94 5.70 -15.45
N ILE A 198 -6.62 5.69 -14.30
CA ILE A 198 -8.03 5.26 -14.22
C ILE A 198 -8.91 6.19 -15.05
N LYS A 199 -8.72 7.51 -14.96
CA LYS A 199 -9.46 8.50 -15.76
C LYS A 199 -9.28 8.25 -17.25
N ILE A 200 -8.04 8.12 -17.71
CA ILE A 200 -7.76 7.84 -19.13
C ILE A 200 -8.53 6.58 -19.57
N ASN A 201 -8.46 5.52 -18.79
CA ASN A 201 -9.07 4.25 -19.17
C ASN A 201 -10.60 4.22 -19.00
N LEU A 202 -11.20 5.06 -18.16
CA LEU A 202 -12.66 5.12 -18.00
C LEU A 202 -13.32 6.17 -18.89
N LEU A 203 -12.63 7.26 -19.24
CA LEU A 203 -13.20 8.31 -20.08
C LEU A 203 -13.03 8.02 -21.58
N TYR A 204 -11.95 7.32 -21.97
CA TYR A 204 -11.66 7.03 -23.38
C TYR A 204 -12.10 5.64 -23.85
N ASN A 205 -12.61 4.78 -22.96
CA ASN A 205 -13.23 3.49 -23.31
C ASN A 205 -14.77 3.52 -23.26
N VAL A 206 -15.38 4.71 -23.28
CA VAL A 206 -16.83 4.94 -23.40
C VAL A 206 -17.16 5.28 -24.85
#